data_AF-A0A919YXN7-F1
#
_entry.id   AF-A0A919YXN7-F1
#
_cell.length_a   1.000
_cell.length_b   1.000
_cell.length_c   1.000
_cell.angle_alpha   90.00
_cell.angle_beta   90.00
_cell.angle_gamma   90.00
#
_symmetry.space_group_name_H-M   'P 1'
#
loop_
_entity.id
_entity.type
_entity.pdbx_description
1 polymer ?
#
loop_
_entity_poly.entity_id
_entity_poly.type
_entity_poly.pdbx_seq_one_letter_code
_entity_poly.pdbx_strand_id
1 'polypeptide(L)'
;MNQTRLAGEQNMTISGSKVFQETLHARSLRILGHGKFNNGIIAERLTSYGSCYVLGACQVQQMSCHGHSSIQYVQARNIVVSGSFAADGVNTDLFEAKGKVSITGALQASRVIIWQHGRASVEDIYAEQSITIKNDRTSLLSWLSLGGKRGRFGSLRGRKIEVNDVQAEVIAGEHITIGDNCHVDKVIYSRKLTASPRAVIGIVEHRPELETVWRLEL
;
A
#
# COMPACT_ATOMS: atom_id res chain seq x y z
N MET A 1 -17.30 20.69 29.56
CA MET A 1 -18.19 20.19 28.50
C MET A 1 -18.56 21.36 27.60
N ASN A 2 -17.93 21.45 26.43
CA ASN A 2 -18.47 22.16 25.26
C ASN A 2 -17.49 21.99 24.11
N GLN A 3 -17.83 21.13 23.16
CA GLN A 3 -17.54 21.29 21.72
C GLN A 3 -18.20 20.14 20.96
N THR A 4 -19.53 20.15 20.92
CA THR A 4 -20.32 19.30 20.03
C THR A 4 -21.25 20.22 19.25
N ARG A 5 -20.84 20.56 18.02
CA ARG A 5 -21.63 20.97 16.84
C ARG A 5 -20.85 21.94 15.97
N LEU A 6 -20.15 21.41 14.96
CA LEU A 6 -19.93 22.11 13.69
C LEU A 6 -20.13 21.08 12.57
N ALA A 7 -21.40 20.80 12.30
CA ALA A 7 -21.85 20.14 11.09
C ALA A 7 -21.74 21.15 9.93
N GLY A 8 -21.00 20.78 8.89
CA GLY A 8 -20.78 21.59 7.69
C GLY A 8 -19.43 22.31 7.70
N GLU A 9 -18.58 22.05 6.70
CA GLU A 9 -17.46 22.89 6.23
C GLU A 9 -16.05 22.81 6.85
N GLN A 10 -15.78 22.08 7.94
CA GLN A 10 -14.54 22.38 8.66
C GLN A 10 -13.29 21.65 8.11
N ASN A 11 -12.47 22.41 7.37
CA ASN A 11 -11.06 22.10 7.14
C ASN A 11 -10.28 22.27 8.45
N MET A 12 -9.64 21.22 8.95
CA MET A 12 -8.86 21.25 10.17
C MET A 12 -7.37 21.13 9.88
N THR A 13 -6.54 21.94 10.53
CA THR A 13 -5.08 21.81 10.54
C THR A 13 -4.55 21.56 11.95
N ILE A 14 -3.64 20.60 12.09
CA ILE A 14 -2.93 20.29 13.34
C ILE A 14 -1.46 20.66 13.17
N SER A 15 -1.03 21.79 13.74
CA SER A 15 0.36 22.26 13.66
C SER A 15 1.22 21.88 14.88
N GLY A 16 0.60 21.56 16.02
CA GLY A 16 1.27 21.09 17.24
C GLY A 16 0.99 19.61 17.51
N SER A 17 0.91 19.23 18.78
CA SER A 17 0.45 17.90 19.19
C SER A 17 -1.01 17.93 19.61
N LYS A 18 -1.86 17.06 19.06
CA LYS A 18 -3.26 16.89 19.47
C LYS A 18 -3.62 15.42 19.60
N VAL A 19 -4.46 15.12 20.59
CA VAL A 19 -5.05 13.80 20.82
C VAL A 19 -6.56 13.93 20.77
N PHE A 20 -7.22 13.11 19.95
CA PHE A 20 -8.67 13.03 19.83
C PHE A 20 -9.13 11.72 20.47
N GLN A 21 -10.00 11.83 21.47
CA GLN A 21 -10.57 10.68 22.17
C GLN A 21 -11.76 10.09 21.40
N GLU A 22 -12.56 10.95 20.78
CA GLU A 22 -13.71 10.56 19.94
C GLU A 22 -13.32 10.48 18.45
N THR A 23 -14.23 9.93 17.63
CA THR A 23 -14.05 9.91 16.17
C THR A 23 -14.06 11.33 15.64
N LEU A 24 -13.01 11.71 14.90
CA LEU A 24 -12.97 13.01 14.26
C LEU A 24 -13.74 12.97 12.93
N HIS A 25 -14.77 13.79 12.83
CA HIS A 25 -15.47 14.06 11.56
C HIS A 25 -14.98 15.39 10.99
N ALA A 26 -14.46 15.39 9.76
CA ALA A 26 -13.98 16.61 9.10
C ALA A 26 -14.18 16.52 7.59
N ARG A 27 -14.18 17.65 6.89
CA ARG A 27 -14.11 17.62 5.42
C ARG A 27 -12.68 17.31 4.97
N SER A 28 -11.74 18.17 5.38
CA SER A 28 -10.32 18.02 5.12
C SER A 28 -9.55 18.11 6.43
N LEU A 29 -8.63 17.18 6.65
CA LEU A 29 -7.74 17.14 7.80
C LEU A 29 -6.30 17.19 7.33
N ARG A 30 -5.56 18.22 7.76
CA ARG A 30 -4.13 18.38 7.51
C ARG A 30 -3.34 18.27 8.81
N ILE A 31 -2.36 17.38 8.85
CA ILE A 31 -1.51 17.13 10.02
C ILE A 31 -0.09 17.57 9.69
N LEU A 32 0.31 18.74 10.21
CA LEU A 32 1.68 19.26 10.09
C LEU A 32 2.56 18.82 11.27
N GLY A 33 1.97 18.74 12.46
CA GLY A 33 2.64 18.31 13.70
C GLY A 33 2.36 16.84 14.03
N HIS A 34 1.84 16.58 15.23
CA HIS A 34 1.51 15.25 15.72
C HIS A 34 0.01 15.12 15.99
N GLY A 35 -0.65 14.16 15.35
CA GLY A 35 -2.06 13.83 15.57
C GLY A 35 -2.21 12.39 16.03
N LYS A 36 -2.85 12.18 17.19
CA LYS A 36 -3.27 10.84 17.66
C LYS A 36 -4.79 10.78 17.72
N PHE A 37 -5.39 9.73 17.15
CA PHE A 37 -6.82 9.53 17.05
C PHE A 37 -7.16 8.17 17.63
N ASN A 38 -7.76 8.16 18.82
CA ASN A 38 -7.98 6.91 19.55
C ASN A 38 -9.17 6.10 18.99
N ASN A 39 -10.22 6.75 18.49
CA ASN A 39 -11.41 6.06 17.99
C ASN A 39 -11.55 6.04 16.47
N GLY A 40 -10.94 6.99 15.74
CA GLY A 40 -10.91 6.98 14.28
C GLY A 40 -11.03 8.36 13.63
N ILE A 41 -11.08 8.34 12.30
CA ILE A 41 -11.25 9.52 11.44
C ILE A 41 -12.28 9.18 10.37
N ILE A 42 -13.23 10.09 10.15
CA ILE A 42 -14.14 10.10 9.00
C ILE A 42 -13.96 11.44 8.28
N ALA A 43 -13.42 11.41 7.06
CA ALA A 43 -13.20 12.64 6.28
C ALA A 43 -13.26 12.48 4.76
N GLU A 44 -13.39 13.57 4.00
CA GLU A 44 -13.15 13.48 2.54
C GLU A 44 -11.65 13.36 2.27
N ARG A 45 -10.83 14.18 2.93
CA ARG A 45 -9.39 14.26 2.72
C ARG A 45 -8.60 14.18 4.02
N LEU A 46 -7.58 13.33 4.07
CA LEU A 46 -6.54 13.30 5.09
C LEU A 46 -5.17 13.52 4.46
N THR A 47 -4.44 14.54 4.90
CA THR A 47 -3.06 14.79 4.46
C THR A 47 -2.14 14.91 5.67
N SER A 48 -1.18 14.00 5.80
CA SER A 48 -0.20 13.97 6.89
C SER A 48 1.19 14.34 6.39
N TYR A 49 1.73 15.45 6.86
CA TYR A 49 3.14 15.85 6.69
C TYR A 49 3.98 15.56 7.93
N GLY A 50 3.35 15.52 9.11
CA GLY A 50 4.00 15.19 10.38
C GLY A 50 3.78 13.73 10.78
N SER A 51 3.43 13.50 12.05
CA SER A 51 3.14 12.16 12.59
C SER A 51 1.63 11.97 12.80
N CYS A 52 1.06 10.91 12.23
CA CYS A 52 -0.35 10.57 12.34
C CYS A 52 -0.50 9.15 12.90
N TYR A 53 -1.17 9.01 14.04
CA TYR A 53 -1.46 7.72 14.66
C TYR A 53 -2.97 7.54 14.78
N VAL A 54 -3.53 6.55 14.11
CA VAL A 54 -4.97 6.27 14.17
C VAL A 54 -5.15 4.84 14.68
N LEU A 55 -5.66 4.74 15.91
CA LEU A 55 -5.92 3.45 16.57
C LEU A 55 -7.28 2.88 16.19
N GLY A 56 -8.20 3.70 15.68
CA GLY A 56 -9.49 3.22 15.18
C GLY A 56 -9.54 3.13 13.66
N ALA A 57 -10.75 3.02 13.11
CA ALA A 57 -10.96 3.02 11.67
C ALA A 57 -10.65 4.41 11.06
N CYS A 58 -9.93 4.42 9.94
CA CYS A 58 -9.72 5.61 9.12
C CYS A 58 -10.51 5.48 7.81
N GLN A 59 -11.67 6.13 7.74
CA GLN A 59 -12.53 6.13 6.55
C GLN A 59 -12.41 7.47 5.85
N VAL A 60 -11.73 7.49 4.71
CA VAL A 60 -11.51 8.71 3.93
C VAL A 60 -11.82 8.51 2.45
N GLN A 61 -11.94 9.57 1.66
CA GLN A 61 -11.93 9.41 0.19
C GLN A 61 -10.51 9.49 -0.35
N GLN A 62 -9.72 10.45 0.13
CA GLN A 62 -8.35 10.69 -0.32
C GLN A 62 -7.40 10.77 0.88
N MET A 63 -6.36 9.95 0.87
CA MET A 63 -5.28 9.99 1.86
C MET A 63 -3.95 10.33 1.19
N SER A 64 -3.18 11.21 1.82
CA SER A 64 -1.79 11.47 1.44
C SER A 64 -0.88 11.43 2.65
N CYS A 65 0.15 10.60 2.62
CA CYS A 65 1.14 10.44 3.68
C CYS A 65 2.51 10.88 3.19
N HIS A 66 2.92 12.09 3.59
CA HIS A 66 4.25 12.65 3.33
C HIS A 66 5.20 12.53 4.52
N GLY A 67 4.65 12.50 5.75
CA GLY A 67 5.39 12.27 6.99
C GLY A 67 5.40 10.81 7.41
N HIS A 68 5.12 10.55 8.69
CA HIS A 68 4.93 9.21 9.23
C HIS A 68 3.46 8.99 9.60
N SER A 69 2.84 7.92 9.09
CA SER A 69 1.50 7.51 9.51
C SER A 69 1.50 6.04 9.92
N SER A 70 0.90 5.73 11.06
CA SER A 70 0.61 4.38 11.52
C SER A 70 -0.88 4.29 11.83
N ILE A 71 -1.60 3.49 11.06
CA ILE A 71 -3.06 3.41 11.07
C ILE A 71 -3.48 1.96 11.03
N GLN A 72 -4.27 1.48 11.99
CA GLN A 72 -4.67 0.06 12.00
C GLN A 72 -5.40 -0.34 10.71
N TYR A 73 -6.52 0.32 10.40
CA TYR A 73 -7.32 0.01 9.22
C TYR A 73 -7.66 1.26 8.42
N VAL A 74 -7.42 1.21 7.11
CA VAL A 74 -7.72 2.30 6.17
C VAL A 74 -8.73 1.85 5.13
N GLN A 75 -9.85 2.56 5.03
CA GLN A 75 -10.74 2.52 3.88
C GLN A 75 -10.60 3.86 3.14
N ALA A 76 -10.15 3.81 1.90
CA ALA A 76 -9.99 4.99 1.04
C ALA A 76 -10.52 4.75 -0.37
N ARG A 77 -10.61 5.79 -1.21
CA ARG A 77 -10.62 5.60 -2.67
C ARG A 77 -9.21 5.70 -3.25
N ASN A 78 -8.43 6.64 -2.75
CA ASN A 78 -7.05 6.86 -3.20
C ASN A 78 -6.12 7.09 -2.03
N ILE A 79 -4.98 6.40 -2.02
CA ILE A 79 -3.91 6.57 -1.04
C ILE A 79 -2.61 6.87 -1.78
N VAL A 80 -1.95 7.96 -1.42
CA VAL A 80 -0.63 8.33 -1.95
C VAL A 80 0.37 8.44 -0.80
N VAL A 81 1.48 7.70 -0.88
CA VAL A 81 2.52 7.66 0.15
C VAL A 81 3.85 8.11 -0.45
N SER A 82 4.42 9.20 0.08
CA SER A 82 5.82 9.59 -0.18
C SER A 82 6.70 9.51 1.07
N GLY A 83 6.10 9.39 2.25
CA GLY A 83 6.78 9.27 3.55
C GLY A 83 6.91 7.84 4.04
N SER A 84 6.52 7.58 5.30
CA SER A 84 6.50 6.25 5.92
C SER A 84 5.07 5.89 6.34
N PHE A 85 4.52 4.83 5.78
CA PHE A 85 3.15 4.38 6.04
C PHE A 85 3.17 2.96 6.61
N ALA A 86 2.50 2.77 7.74
CA ALA A 86 2.27 1.48 8.36
C ALA A 86 0.77 1.26 8.59
N ALA A 87 0.30 0.04 8.31
CA ALA A 87 -1.07 -0.36 8.60
C ALA A 87 -1.22 -1.86 8.85
N ASP A 88 -2.31 -2.26 9.49
CA ASP A 88 -2.68 -3.68 9.62
C ASP A 88 -3.51 -4.13 8.41
N GLY A 89 -4.40 -3.28 7.89
CA GLY A 89 -5.16 -3.56 6.68
C GLY A 89 -5.54 -2.30 5.89
N VAL A 90 -5.63 -2.45 4.57
CA VAL A 90 -5.95 -1.35 3.65
C VAL A 90 -6.92 -1.83 2.58
N ASN A 91 -7.99 -1.07 2.38
CA ASN A 91 -8.91 -1.22 1.25
C ASN A 91 -9.02 0.12 0.48
N THR A 92 -8.69 0.13 -0.81
CA THR A 92 -8.66 1.35 -1.63
C THR A 92 -8.78 1.09 -3.12
N ASP A 93 -9.37 1.97 -3.91
CA ASP A 93 -9.38 1.78 -5.38
C ASP A 93 -7.95 1.90 -5.96
N LEU A 94 -7.16 2.85 -5.45
CA LEU A 94 -5.77 3.09 -5.84
C LEU A 94 -4.86 3.22 -4.61
N PHE A 95 -3.76 2.47 -4.62
CA PHE A 95 -2.64 2.63 -3.69
C PHE A 95 -1.36 2.98 -4.47
N GLU A 96 -0.82 4.17 -4.24
CA GLU A 96 0.42 4.66 -4.86
C GLU A 96 1.48 4.94 -3.77
N ALA A 97 2.65 4.31 -3.82
CA ALA A 97 3.69 4.51 -2.80
C ALA A 97 5.10 4.64 -3.36
N LYS A 98 5.72 5.80 -3.12
CA LYS A 98 7.15 6.11 -3.38
C LYS A 98 7.99 6.18 -2.10
N GLY A 99 7.37 5.90 -0.95
CA GLY A 99 7.98 5.92 0.37
C GLY A 99 8.21 4.54 0.99
N LYS A 100 8.37 4.49 2.31
CA LYS A 100 8.41 3.23 3.08
C LYS A 100 6.98 2.75 3.34
N VAL A 101 6.74 1.45 3.15
CA VAL A 101 5.44 0.82 3.36
C VAL A 101 5.62 -0.44 4.20
N SER A 102 4.81 -0.58 5.26
CA SER A 102 4.73 -1.78 6.08
C SER A 102 3.27 -2.11 6.33
N ILE A 103 2.71 -3.09 5.63
CA ILE A 103 1.33 -3.55 5.84
C ILE A 103 1.39 -4.99 6.34
N THR A 104 0.96 -5.23 7.58
CA THR A 104 1.10 -6.54 8.24
C THR A 104 -0.03 -7.51 7.88
N GLY A 105 -1.11 -7.03 7.27
CA GLY A 105 -2.18 -7.84 6.71
C GLY A 105 -2.43 -7.53 5.24
N ALA A 106 -3.70 -7.54 4.84
CA ALA A 106 -4.09 -7.41 3.44
C ALA A 106 -4.14 -5.94 2.95
N LEU A 107 -3.57 -5.71 1.78
CA LEU A 107 -3.81 -4.57 0.90
C LEU A 107 -4.73 -5.02 -0.23
N GLN A 108 -6.01 -4.67 -0.12
CA GLN A 108 -7.02 -4.88 -1.16
C GLN A 108 -7.17 -3.60 -1.98
N ALA A 109 -7.05 -3.72 -3.30
CA ALA A 109 -7.26 -2.57 -4.17
C ALA A 109 -7.72 -2.93 -5.58
N SER A 110 -8.17 -1.95 -6.36
CA SER A 110 -8.25 -2.15 -7.81
C SER A 110 -6.87 -2.06 -8.45
N ARG A 111 -6.04 -1.07 -8.04
CA ARG A 111 -4.68 -0.87 -8.57
C ARG A 111 -3.67 -0.56 -7.47
N VAL A 112 -2.52 -1.22 -7.52
CA VAL A 112 -1.39 -1.00 -6.62
C VAL A 112 -0.14 -0.62 -7.42
N ILE A 113 0.49 0.49 -7.06
CA ILE A 113 1.74 0.97 -7.65
C ILE A 113 2.74 1.29 -6.54
N ILE A 114 3.85 0.56 -6.47
CA ILE A 114 4.89 0.74 -5.46
C ILE A 114 6.24 0.96 -6.16
N TRP A 115 6.96 2.01 -5.77
CA TRP A 115 8.34 2.25 -6.19
C TRP A 115 9.27 1.87 -5.05
N GLN A 116 10.24 0.99 -5.33
CA GLN A 116 11.22 0.47 -4.37
C GLN A 116 12.30 1.49 -3.95
N HIS A 117 11.98 2.79 -3.89
CA HIS A 117 12.86 3.81 -3.29
C HIS A 117 12.93 3.66 -1.78
N GLY A 118 11.79 3.31 -1.15
CA GLY A 118 11.69 2.90 0.25
C GLY A 118 11.50 1.39 0.35
N ARG A 119 11.86 0.80 1.49
CA ARG A 119 11.58 -0.61 1.75
C ARG A 119 10.05 -0.80 1.84
N ALA A 120 9.52 -1.68 1.01
CA ALA A 120 8.13 -2.14 1.10
C ALA A 120 8.08 -3.56 1.71
N SER A 121 7.17 -3.75 2.67
CA SER A 121 6.80 -5.05 3.22
C SER A 121 5.28 -5.12 3.29
N VAL A 122 4.65 -6.08 2.62
CA VAL A 122 3.19 -6.27 2.67
C VAL A 122 2.89 -7.76 2.76
N GLU A 123 2.07 -8.20 3.70
CA GLU A 123 1.74 -9.62 3.85
C GLU A 123 1.00 -10.14 2.61
N ASP A 124 -0.17 -9.57 2.31
CA ASP A 124 -0.94 -9.95 1.14
C ASP A 124 -1.35 -8.72 0.32
N ILE A 125 -1.16 -8.78 -0.99
CA ILE A 125 -1.72 -7.82 -1.94
C ILE A 125 -2.72 -8.54 -2.82
N TYR A 126 -3.95 -8.03 -2.81
CA TYR A 126 -5.02 -8.43 -3.70
C TYR A 126 -5.41 -7.24 -4.57
N ALA A 127 -5.20 -7.35 -5.88
CA ALA A 127 -5.55 -6.31 -6.83
C ALA A 127 -6.53 -6.80 -7.90
N GLU A 128 -7.69 -6.15 -8.03
CA GLU A 128 -8.68 -6.50 -9.06
C GLU A 128 -8.18 -6.27 -10.48
N GLN A 129 -7.36 -5.23 -10.70
CA GLN A 129 -6.87 -4.87 -12.04
C GLN A 129 -5.37 -5.09 -12.18
N SER A 130 -4.55 -4.47 -11.32
CA SER A 130 -3.10 -4.55 -11.50
C SER A 130 -2.28 -4.31 -10.24
N ILE A 131 -1.17 -5.06 -10.13
CA ILE A 131 -0.06 -4.81 -9.21
C ILE A 131 1.15 -4.40 -10.05
N THR A 132 1.77 -3.28 -9.72
CA THR A 132 2.98 -2.80 -10.39
C THR A 132 4.01 -2.38 -9.36
N ILE A 133 5.11 -3.15 -9.25
CA ILE A 133 6.23 -2.84 -8.36
C ILE A 133 7.43 -2.49 -9.24
N LYS A 134 7.81 -1.21 -9.20
CA LYS A 134 8.88 -0.65 -10.03
C LYS A 134 10.11 -0.36 -9.20
N ASN A 135 11.24 -0.35 -9.88
CA ASN A 135 12.46 0.25 -9.38
C ASN A 135 12.85 1.39 -10.33
N ASP A 136 12.98 2.61 -9.80
CA ASP A 136 13.46 3.77 -10.54
C ASP A 136 14.86 4.16 -10.05
N ARG A 137 15.76 3.16 -10.05
CA ARG A 137 17.21 3.41 -9.87
C ARG A 137 17.79 3.85 -11.21
N THR A 138 17.43 5.05 -11.64
CA THR A 138 18.12 5.81 -12.71
C THR A 138 19.38 6.53 -12.19
N SER A 139 19.68 6.45 -10.89
CA SER A 139 20.84 7.13 -10.31
C SER A 139 22.13 6.29 -10.42
N LEU A 140 23.09 6.82 -11.18
CA LEU A 140 24.48 6.36 -11.37
C LEU A 140 25.28 6.17 -10.05
N LEU A 141 24.68 6.39 -8.89
CA LEU A 141 25.25 6.16 -7.56
C LEU A 141 24.88 4.79 -6.95
N SER A 142 24.04 3.99 -7.63
CA SER A 142 23.60 2.67 -7.13
C SER A 142 24.70 1.59 -7.08
N TRP A 143 25.86 1.82 -7.70
CA TRP A 143 27.02 0.93 -7.65
C TRP A 143 27.73 0.86 -6.29
N LEU A 144 27.51 1.85 -5.41
CA LEU A 144 28.14 1.90 -4.08
C LEU A 144 27.28 1.25 -2.97
N SER A 145 26.01 0.93 -3.24
CA SER A 145 25.19 0.17 -2.31
C SER A 145 25.31 -1.32 -2.63
N LEU A 146 26.20 -2.02 -1.93
CA LEU A 146 26.21 -3.48 -1.85
C LEU A 146 24.79 -3.99 -1.52
N GLY A 147 24.18 -4.74 -2.44
CA GLY A 147 22.93 -5.47 -2.23
C GLY A 147 21.68 -4.58 -2.18
N GLY A 148 21.10 -4.28 -3.35
CA GLY A 148 19.77 -3.66 -3.43
C GLY A 148 18.74 -4.51 -2.69
N LYS A 149 18.21 -4.00 -1.58
CA LYS A 149 17.20 -4.72 -0.79
C LYS A 149 15.91 -4.85 -1.60
N ARG A 150 15.41 -6.09 -1.69
CA ARG A 150 14.11 -6.41 -2.29
C ARG A 150 12.98 -5.96 -1.37
N GLY A 151 11.85 -5.57 -1.95
CA GLY A 151 10.59 -5.52 -1.22
C GLY A 151 10.17 -6.93 -0.82
N ARG A 152 9.50 -7.10 0.31
CA ARG A 152 9.06 -8.40 0.82
C ARG A 152 7.55 -8.51 0.77
N PHE A 153 7.07 -9.60 0.20
CA PHE A 153 5.64 -9.85 0.02
C PHE A 153 5.32 -11.30 0.37
N GLY A 154 4.24 -11.57 1.08
CA GLY A 154 3.76 -12.95 1.24
C GLY A 154 3.12 -13.39 -0.07
N SER A 155 1.93 -12.83 -0.36
CA SER A 155 1.20 -13.11 -1.61
C SER A 155 0.94 -11.87 -2.46
N LEU A 156 1.14 -11.99 -3.77
CA LEU A 156 0.71 -11.01 -4.77
C LEU A 156 -0.33 -11.64 -5.68
N ARG A 157 -1.57 -11.18 -5.61
CA ARG A 157 -2.68 -11.73 -6.39
C ARG A 157 -3.40 -10.66 -7.18
N GLY A 158 -3.57 -10.87 -8.48
CA GLY A 158 -4.31 -9.95 -9.31
C GLY A 158 -4.25 -10.27 -10.79
N ARG A 159 -5.04 -9.55 -11.60
CA ARG A 159 -5.15 -9.86 -13.03
C ARG A 159 -3.85 -9.61 -13.78
N LYS A 160 -3.27 -8.42 -13.62
CA LYS A 160 -1.99 -8.05 -14.24
C LYS A 160 -0.95 -7.77 -13.17
N ILE A 161 0.16 -8.50 -13.17
CA ILE A 161 1.25 -8.32 -12.20
C ILE A 161 2.54 -8.02 -12.93
N GLU A 162 3.18 -6.90 -12.60
CA GLU A 162 4.49 -6.51 -13.11
C GLU A 162 5.40 -6.14 -11.93
N VAL A 163 6.47 -6.91 -11.70
CA VAL A 163 7.32 -6.73 -10.51
C VAL A 163 8.80 -6.70 -10.83
N ASN A 164 9.55 -5.87 -10.12
CA ASN A 164 11.01 -5.81 -10.10
C ASN A 164 11.48 -5.64 -8.65
N ASP A 165 12.66 -6.18 -8.32
CA ASP A 165 13.25 -6.08 -6.97
C ASP A 165 12.32 -6.61 -5.86
N VAL A 166 11.71 -7.76 -6.08
CA VAL A 166 10.73 -8.39 -5.18
C VAL A 166 11.23 -9.72 -4.63
N GLN A 167 11.03 -9.95 -3.34
CA GLN A 167 11.01 -11.27 -2.73
C GLN A 167 9.56 -11.59 -2.37
N ALA A 168 8.99 -12.65 -2.96
CA ALA A 168 7.61 -13.06 -2.73
C ALA A 168 7.48 -14.57 -2.50
N GLU A 169 6.59 -15.00 -1.61
CA GLU A 169 6.30 -16.44 -1.46
C GLU A 169 5.43 -16.92 -2.63
N VAL A 170 4.36 -16.18 -2.94
CA VAL A 170 3.43 -16.54 -4.02
C VAL A 170 3.11 -15.34 -4.90
N ILE A 171 3.20 -15.51 -6.22
CA ILE A 171 2.61 -14.59 -7.20
C ILE A 171 1.57 -15.35 -8.03
N ALA A 172 0.32 -14.88 -8.00
CA ALA A 172 -0.79 -15.52 -8.70
C ALA A 172 -1.59 -14.52 -9.57
N GLY A 173 -1.79 -14.80 -10.85
CA GLY A 173 -2.49 -13.86 -11.74
C GLY A 173 -2.76 -14.34 -13.16
N GLU A 174 -3.39 -13.50 -13.98
CA GLU A 174 -3.65 -13.85 -15.39
C GLU A 174 -2.39 -13.60 -16.23
N HIS A 175 -1.87 -12.38 -16.16
CA HIS A 175 -0.73 -11.90 -16.91
C HIS A 175 0.37 -11.46 -15.94
N ILE A 176 1.44 -12.24 -15.85
CA ILE A 176 2.53 -12.02 -14.91
C ILE A 176 3.80 -11.67 -15.68
N THR A 177 4.45 -10.58 -15.28
CA THR A 177 5.78 -10.17 -15.73
C THR A 177 6.70 -10.03 -14.51
N ILE A 178 7.68 -10.93 -14.40
CA ILE A 178 8.70 -10.91 -13.36
C ILE A 178 9.99 -10.37 -13.99
N GLY A 179 10.38 -9.17 -13.57
CA GLY A 179 11.59 -8.52 -14.00
C GLY A 179 12.81 -8.95 -13.17
N ASP A 180 13.80 -8.06 -13.10
CA ASP A 180 15.09 -8.37 -12.51
C ASP A 180 15.09 -8.31 -10.98
N ASN A 181 16.12 -8.92 -10.39
CA ASN A 181 16.33 -9.00 -8.94
C ASN A 181 15.10 -9.53 -8.17
N CYS A 182 14.35 -10.45 -8.78
CA CYS A 182 13.21 -11.10 -8.15
C CYS A 182 13.57 -12.49 -7.62
N HIS A 183 13.01 -12.86 -6.46
CA HIS A 183 13.01 -14.22 -5.93
C HIS A 183 11.58 -14.57 -5.55
N VAL A 184 11.03 -15.59 -6.20
CA VAL A 184 9.63 -15.98 -6.02
C VAL A 184 9.55 -17.48 -5.79
N ASP A 185 8.99 -17.89 -4.66
CA ASP A 185 8.96 -19.32 -4.32
C ASP A 185 7.97 -20.07 -5.23
N LYS A 186 6.80 -19.48 -5.49
CA LYS A 186 5.76 -20.04 -6.35
C LYS A 186 5.10 -19.01 -7.27
N VAL A 187 4.97 -19.34 -8.55
CA VAL A 187 4.23 -18.56 -9.54
C VAL A 187 3.08 -19.39 -10.10
N ILE A 188 1.86 -18.84 -10.05
CA ILE A 188 0.65 -19.44 -10.62
C ILE A 188 0.07 -18.49 -11.66
N TYR A 189 0.01 -18.90 -12.92
CA TYR A 189 -0.55 -18.05 -13.98
C TYR A 189 -1.64 -18.76 -14.79
N SER A 190 -2.62 -18.01 -15.31
CA SER A 190 -3.66 -18.57 -16.17
C SER A 190 -3.47 -18.25 -17.66
N ARG A 191 -2.91 -17.09 -18.00
CA ARG A 191 -2.72 -16.64 -19.40
C ARG A 191 -1.25 -16.61 -19.82
N LYS A 192 -0.49 -15.63 -19.34
CA LYS A 192 0.88 -15.39 -19.80
C LYS A 192 1.83 -15.15 -18.64
N LEU A 193 2.98 -15.80 -18.68
CA LEU A 193 4.13 -15.54 -17.81
C LEU A 193 5.31 -15.08 -18.66
N THR A 194 5.90 -13.95 -18.29
CA THR A 194 7.20 -13.48 -18.81
C THR A 194 8.13 -13.31 -17.62
N ALA A 195 9.30 -13.93 -17.64
CA ALA A 195 10.26 -13.82 -16.56
C ALA A 195 11.64 -13.44 -17.11
N SER A 196 12.33 -12.53 -16.43
CA SER A 196 13.74 -12.25 -16.70
C SER A 196 14.58 -13.50 -16.45
N PRO A 197 15.61 -13.78 -17.28
CA PRO A 197 16.59 -14.82 -17.01
C PRO A 197 17.34 -14.66 -15.68
N ARG A 198 17.28 -13.46 -15.07
CA ARG A 198 17.91 -13.14 -13.78
C ARG A 198 16.96 -13.31 -12.58
N ALA A 199 15.69 -13.63 -12.81
CA ALA A 199 14.76 -13.93 -11.75
C ALA A 199 14.99 -15.35 -11.21
N VAL A 200 14.92 -15.51 -9.90
CA VAL A 200 14.94 -16.83 -9.27
C VAL A 200 13.49 -17.22 -8.98
N ILE A 201 13.02 -18.28 -9.63
CA ILE A 201 11.64 -18.77 -9.45
C ILE A 201 11.71 -20.25 -9.07
N GLY A 202 11.07 -20.62 -7.96
CA GLY A 202 11.04 -22.00 -7.48
C GLY A 202 10.09 -22.88 -8.29
N ILE A 203 8.79 -22.77 -8.00
CA ILE A 203 7.73 -23.55 -8.65
C ILE A 203 6.96 -22.66 -9.63
N VAL A 204 6.67 -23.19 -10.82
CA VAL A 204 5.83 -22.54 -11.82
C VAL A 204 4.66 -23.46 -12.17
N GLU A 205 3.44 -22.97 -11.99
CA GLU A 205 2.20 -23.68 -12.31
C GLU A 205 1.36 -22.87 -13.31
N HIS A 206 1.00 -23.49 -14.43
CA HIS A 206 0.00 -22.96 -15.35
C HIS A 206 -1.38 -23.54 -14.99
N ARG A 207 -2.33 -22.67 -14.65
CA ARG A 207 -3.69 -23.01 -14.22
C ARG A 207 -4.73 -22.17 -14.97
N PRO A 208 -5.06 -22.54 -16.23
CA PRO A 208 -5.99 -21.79 -17.06
C PRO A 208 -7.41 -21.69 -16.48
N GLU A 209 -7.81 -22.61 -15.60
CA GLU A 209 -9.13 -22.70 -14.96
C GLU A 209 -9.38 -21.63 -13.86
N LEU A 210 -8.34 -20.93 -13.39
CA LEU A 210 -8.46 -20.01 -12.25
C LEU A 210 -9.18 -18.68 -12.54
N GLU A 211 -9.67 -18.44 -13.75
CA GLU A 211 -10.36 -17.18 -14.10
C GLU A 211 -11.62 -16.89 -13.26
N THR A 212 -12.28 -17.94 -12.78
CA THR A 212 -13.54 -17.84 -12.02
C THR A 212 -13.31 -17.80 -10.52
N VAL A 213 -12.22 -18.40 -10.03
CA VAL A 213 -12.00 -18.65 -8.59
C VAL A 213 -11.58 -17.38 -7.85
N TRP A 214 -10.77 -16.52 -8.46
CA TRP A 214 -10.26 -15.30 -7.82
C TRP A 214 -11.33 -14.24 -7.48
N ARG A 215 -12.55 -14.33 -8.02
CA ARG A 215 -13.64 -13.37 -7.71
C ARG A 215 -14.45 -13.73 -6.47
N LEU A 216 -14.34 -14.96 -5.97
CA LEU A 216 -15.17 -15.45 -4.87
C LEU A 216 -14.47 -15.37 -3.50
N GLU A 217 -13.17 -15.09 -3.48
CA GLU A 217 -12.33 -15.00 -2.28
C GLU A 217 -11.85 -13.56 -1.96
N LEU A 218 -12.36 -12.56 -2.70
CA LEU A 218 -12.17 -11.12 -2.48
C LEU A 218 -13.46 -10.49 -1.95
#